data_AF-A0A4Y7M7P0-F1
#
_entry.id   AF-A0A4Y7M7P0-F1
#
_cell.length_a   1.000
_cell.length_b   1.000
_cell.length_c   1.000
_cell.angle_alpha   90.00
_cell.angle_beta   90.00
_cell.angle_gamma   90.00
#
_symmetry.space_group_name_H-M   'P 1'
#
loop_
_entity.id
_entity.type
_entity.pdbx_description
1 polymer ?
#
loop_
_entity_poly.entity_id
_entity_poly.type
_entity_poly.pdbx_seq_one_letter_code
_entity_poly.pdbx_strand_id
1 'polypeptide(L)'
;MTQVCDEIVLLMEVNRIIRLDFNILLAQATERQSSAQLNIFTAKSQSIIMEKNENSKESEMMFYQPLPAEVRITLAQQSLLSVSTQSNEKKSEDRFLMSYIKPRTPVIPEELTVLFKKNFTLRVGRPAKENKKTRTRKKALTSIEKRKLGLHKLPKIGIKYKACAPLHQLWVEYMENFLELENSTKGANKDLLYQRIAKADYHGCLVMVTRSKCPSYIGTKGIIVLETKNTFQIICEDDQLRIIPKRDSVFTFNVSKWTFTLFGNHMNIRPSERAARKFKSKPTIDL
;
A
#
# COMPACT_ATOMS: atom_id res chain seq x y z
N MET A 1 80.87 27.01 -6.32
CA MET A 1 79.61 26.67 -5.60
C MET A 1 78.45 26.42 -6.57
N THR A 2 78.69 25.79 -7.73
CA THR A 2 77.62 25.54 -8.72
C THR A 2 77.52 24.07 -9.13
N GLN A 3 78.50 23.21 -8.82
CA GLN A 3 78.44 21.78 -9.16
C GLN A 3 77.76 20.89 -8.10
N VAL A 4 77.70 21.32 -6.83
CA VAL A 4 77.09 20.50 -5.75
C VAL A 4 75.57 20.65 -5.69
N CYS A 5 75.01 21.72 -6.25
CA CYS A 5 73.57 21.96 -6.26
C CYS A 5 72.83 21.14 -7.32
N ASP A 6 73.45 20.88 -8.47
CA ASP A 6 72.79 20.15 -9.57
C ASP A 6 72.66 18.64 -9.31
N GLU A 7 73.61 18.03 -8.59
CA GLU A 7 73.54 16.61 -8.20
C GLU A 7 72.43 16.33 -7.18
N ILE A 8 72.19 17.26 -6.24
CA ILE A 8 71.13 17.13 -5.24
C ILE A 8 69.75 17.29 -5.88
N VAL A 9 69.61 18.20 -6.85
CA VAL A 9 68.35 18.40 -7.59
C VAL A 9 68.02 17.15 -8.42
N LEU A 10 69.01 16.54 -9.09
CA LEU A 10 68.79 15.29 -9.85
C LEU A 10 68.42 14.10 -8.95
N LEU A 11 69.04 13.96 -7.78
CA LEU A 11 68.70 12.92 -6.80
C LEU A 11 67.30 13.12 -6.18
N MET A 12 66.83 14.36 -6.05
CA MET A 12 65.47 14.65 -5.59
C MET A 12 64.42 14.39 -6.67
N GLU A 13 64.71 14.69 -7.95
CA GLU A 13 63.78 14.45 -9.06
C GLU A 13 63.63 12.94 -9.34
N VAL A 14 64.72 12.17 -9.31
CA VAL A 14 64.68 10.70 -9.49
C VAL A 14 63.92 10.03 -8.34
N ASN A 15 64.14 10.45 -7.09
CA ASN A 15 63.37 9.95 -5.95
C ASN A 15 61.88 10.34 -6.00
N ARG A 16 61.56 11.50 -6.58
CA ARG A 16 60.18 11.95 -6.78
C ARG A 16 59.48 11.08 -7.84
N ILE A 17 60.15 10.77 -8.95
CA ILE A 17 59.63 9.90 -10.01
C ILE A 17 59.42 8.47 -9.48
N ILE A 18 60.40 7.90 -8.76
CA ILE A 18 60.27 6.56 -8.15
C ILE A 18 59.13 6.50 -7.12
N ARG A 19 58.93 7.56 -6.31
CA ARG A 19 57.80 7.65 -5.38
C ARG A 19 56.45 7.79 -6.09
N LEU A 20 56.39 8.52 -7.20
CA LEU A 20 55.16 8.66 -7.99
C LEU A 20 54.77 7.35 -8.67
N ASP A 21 55.73 6.65 -9.29
CA ASP A 21 55.47 5.37 -9.94
C ASP A 21 55.09 4.27 -8.93
N PHE A 22 55.72 4.23 -7.76
CA PHE A 22 55.37 3.27 -6.70
C PHE A 22 53.95 3.53 -6.14
N ASN A 23 53.56 4.80 -5.97
CA ASN A 23 52.22 5.16 -5.51
C ASN A 23 51.14 4.88 -6.56
N ILE A 24 51.43 5.07 -7.84
CA ILE A 24 50.52 4.72 -8.94
C ILE A 24 50.34 3.20 -9.01
N LEU A 25 51.41 2.42 -8.84
CA LEU A 25 51.35 0.96 -8.81
C LEU A 25 50.55 0.43 -7.60
N LEU A 26 50.71 1.06 -6.44
CA LEU A 26 49.92 0.77 -5.22
C LEU A 26 48.44 1.15 -5.38
N ALA A 27 48.14 2.27 -6.03
CA ALA A 27 46.76 2.67 -6.33
C ALA A 27 46.08 1.66 -7.28
N GLN A 28 46.77 1.21 -8.33
CA GLN A 28 46.25 0.20 -9.25
C GLN A 28 46.10 -1.19 -8.59
N ALA A 29 46.98 -1.56 -7.65
CA ALA A 29 46.89 -2.81 -6.91
C ALA A 29 45.72 -2.81 -5.90
N THR A 30 45.48 -1.68 -5.22
CA THR A 30 44.38 -1.53 -4.26
C THR A 30 43.01 -1.46 -4.94
N GLU A 31 42.91 -0.84 -6.13
CA GLU A 31 41.69 -0.86 -6.94
C GLU A 31 41.32 -2.25 -7.47
N ARG A 32 42.32 -3.05 -7.88
CA ARG A 32 42.12 -4.44 -8.31
C ARG A 32 41.71 -5.37 -7.17
N GLN A 33 42.21 -5.16 -5.96
CA GLN A 33 41.81 -5.95 -4.79
C GLN A 33 40.39 -5.59 -4.30
N SER A 34 40.03 -4.30 -4.33
CA SER A 34 38.69 -3.82 -3.96
C SER A 34 37.61 -4.29 -4.93
N SER A 35 37.87 -4.20 -6.24
CA SER A 35 36.93 -4.67 -7.27
C SER A 35 36.74 -6.19 -7.27
N ALA A 36 37.79 -6.96 -7.01
CA ALA A 36 37.71 -8.41 -6.86
C ALA A 36 36.90 -8.83 -5.62
N GLN A 37 37.09 -8.17 -4.48
CA GLN A 37 36.33 -8.44 -3.26
C GLN A 37 34.85 -8.04 -3.39
N LEU A 38 34.55 -6.91 -4.04
CA LEU A 38 33.18 -6.49 -4.35
C LEU A 38 32.47 -7.47 -5.29
N ASN A 39 33.14 -7.99 -6.32
CA ASN A 39 32.56 -8.99 -7.22
C ASN A 39 32.30 -10.33 -6.51
N ILE A 40 33.19 -10.77 -5.63
CA ILE A 40 32.99 -12.01 -4.84
C ILE A 40 31.82 -11.82 -3.85
N PHE A 41 31.70 -10.67 -3.21
CA PHE A 41 30.59 -10.38 -2.30
C PHE A 41 29.24 -10.27 -3.05
N THR A 42 29.26 -9.70 -4.26
CA THR A 42 28.07 -9.60 -5.12
C THR A 42 27.65 -10.98 -5.66
N ALA A 43 28.61 -11.82 -6.08
CA ALA A 43 28.33 -13.19 -6.51
C ALA A 43 27.80 -14.07 -5.38
N LYS A 44 28.37 -13.95 -4.16
CA LYS A 44 27.95 -14.71 -2.99
C LYS A 44 26.61 -14.24 -2.42
N SER A 45 26.28 -12.95 -2.54
CA SER A 45 24.95 -12.45 -2.19
C SER A 45 23.90 -12.86 -3.22
N GLN A 46 24.22 -12.85 -4.52
CA GLN A 46 23.33 -13.36 -5.56
C GLN A 46 23.06 -14.87 -5.41
N SER A 47 24.06 -15.69 -5.08
CA SER A 47 23.85 -17.13 -4.84
C SER A 47 22.95 -17.39 -3.63
N ILE A 48 23.13 -16.64 -2.52
CA ILE A 48 22.28 -16.76 -1.31
C ILE A 48 20.84 -16.28 -1.59
N ILE A 49 20.66 -15.27 -2.44
CA ILE A 49 19.33 -14.78 -2.84
C ILE A 49 18.61 -15.81 -3.73
N MET A 50 19.32 -16.49 -4.63
CA MET A 50 18.76 -17.53 -5.49
C MET A 50 18.35 -18.78 -4.69
N GLU A 51 19.18 -19.21 -3.74
CA GLU A 51 18.92 -20.38 -2.87
C GLU A 51 17.72 -20.13 -1.93
N LYS A 52 17.56 -18.89 -1.43
CA LYS A 52 16.36 -18.49 -0.65
C LYS A 52 15.09 -18.38 -1.51
N ASN A 53 15.22 -18.06 -2.79
CA ASN A 53 14.09 -18.00 -3.72
C ASN A 53 13.61 -19.39 -4.15
N GLU A 54 14.49 -20.39 -4.21
CA GLU A 54 14.11 -21.78 -4.47
C GLU A 54 13.40 -22.41 -3.27
N ASN A 55 13.92 -22.24 -2.05
CA ASN A 55 13.26 -22.75 -0.83
C ASN A 55 11.90 -22.09 -0.54
N SER A 56 11.72 -20.81 -0.91
CA SER A 56 10.41 -20.14 -0.78
C SER A 56 9.42 -20.59 -1.87
N LYS A 57 9.89 -20.88 -3.09
CA LYS A 57 9.05 -21.47 -4.15
C LYS A 57 8.66 -22.93 -3.86
N GLU A 58 9.53 -23.74 -3.26
CA GLU A 58 9.20 -25.11 -2.84
C GLU A 58 8.16 -25.12 -1.71
N SER A 59 8.26 -24.18 -0.76
CA SER A 59 7.29 -24.05 0.33
C SER A 59 5.95 -23.42 -0.11
N GLU A 60 5.94 -22.52 -1.10
CA GLU A 60 4.69 -22.09 -1.76
C GLU A 60 4.08 -23.20 -2.65
N MET A 61 4.90 -24.03 -3.31
CA MET A 61 4.43 -25.18 -4.12
C MET A 61 3.87 -26.32 -3.28
N MET A 62 4.30 -26.50 -2.02
CA MET A 62 3.74 -27.50 -1.11
C MET A 62 2.25 -27.25 -0.82
N PHE A 63 1.77 -26.01 -0.92
CA PHE A 63 0.36 -25.68 -0.67
C PHE A 63 -0.57 -26.02 -1.84
N TYR A 64 -0.02 -26.17 -3.05
CA TYR A 64 -0.78 -26.46 -4.29
C TYR A 64 -0.43 -27.81 -4.91
N GLN A 65 -0.03 -28.79 -4.08
CA GLN A 65 0.17 -30.17 -4.52
C GLN A 65 -1.18 -30.76 -4.97
N PRO A 66 -1.28 -31.27 -6.21
CA PRO A 66 -2.55 -31.77 -6.70
C PRO A 66 -2.83 -33.13 -6.02
N LEU A 67 -4.08 -33.34 -5.61
CA LEU A 67 -4.51 -34.47 -4.75
C LEU A 67 -3.94 -35.84 -5.19
N PRO A 68 -3.69 -36.79 -4.27
CA PRO A 68 -3.24 -38.14 -4.63
C PRO A 68 -4.11 -38.80 -5.70
N ALA A 69 -3.51 -39.59 -6.60
CA ALA A 69 -4.18 -40.16 -7.78
C ALA A 69 -5.40 -41.02 -7.40
N GLU A 70 -5.35 -41.74 -6.29
CA GLU A 70 -6.46 -42.56 -5.78
C GLU A 70 -7.71 -41.74 -5.45
N VAL A 71 -7.53 -40.53 -4.90
CA VAL A 71 -8.63 -39.60 -4.59
C VAL A 71 -9.21 -38.99 -5.87
N ARG A 72 -8.38 -38.80 -6.91
CA ARG A 72 -8.86 -38.31 -8.22
C ARG A 72 -9.63 -39.37 -8.99
N ILE A 73 -9.28 -40.65 -8.87
CA ILE A 73 -10.02 -41.76 -9.49
C ILE A 73 -11.41 -41.87 -8.88
N THR A 74 -11.54 -41.71 -7.57
CA THR A 74 -12.85 -41.69 -6.88
C THR A 74 -13.70 -40.49 -7.30
N LEU A 75 -13.09 -39.31 -7.46
CA LEU A 75 -13.77 -38.11 -7.99
C LEU A 75 -14.18 -38.26 -9.46
N ALA A 76 -13.36 -38.92 -10.28
CA ALA A 76 -13.67 -39.21 -11.68
C ALA A 76 -14.76 -40.28 -11.83
N GLN A 77 -14.79 -41.28 -10.96
CA GLN A 77 -15.89 -42.25 -10.88
C GLN A 77 -17.18 -41.58 -10.42
N GLN A 78 -17.11 -40.70 -9.40
CA GLN A 78 -18.24 -39.88 -8.98
C GLN A 78 -18.71 -38.93 -10.09
N SER A 79 -17.79 -38.36 -10.89
CA SER A 79 -18.14 -37.48 -12.00
C SER A 79 -18.72 -38.23 -13.21
N LEU A 80 -18.31 -39.47 -13.45
CA LEU A 80 -18.91 -40.37 -14.45
C LEU A 80 -20.30 -40.86 -14.04
N LEU A 81 -20.53 -41.07 -12.74
CA LEU A 81 -21.88 -41.27 -12.18
C LEU A 81 -22.72 -39.98 -12.21
N SER A 82 -22.08 -38.82 -12.22
CA SER A 82 -22.71 -37.50 -12.30
C SER A 82 -22.49 -36.80 -13.65
N VAL A 83 -22.66 -37.53 -14.76
CA VAL A 83 -22.66 -36.91 -16.09
C VAL A 83 -23.97 -36.14 -16.31
N SER A 84 -23.79 -34.82 -16.29
CA SER A 84 -24.47 -33.75 -17.04
C SER A 84 -26.00 -33.69 -17.03
N THR A 85 -26.56 -33.08 -15.99
CA THR A 85 -27.76 -32.23 -16.12
C THR A 85 -27.39 -30.76 -16.24
N GLN A 86 -26.60 -30.42 -17.27
CA GLN A 86 -26.67 -29.07 -17.84
C GLN A 86 -27.76 -29.03 -18.91
N SER A 87 -29.01 -29.02 -18.45
CA SER A 87 -30.12 -28.38 -19.17
C SER A 87 -31.36 -28.37 -18.26
N ASN A 88 -31.82 -27.16 -17.92
CA ASN A 88 -33.15 -26.87 -17.34
C ASN A 88 -33.63 -27.85 -16.23
N GLU A 89 -33.26 -27.55 -14.98
CA GLU A 89 -33.52 -28.28 -13.71
C GLU A 89 -35.01 -28.50 -13.34
N LYS A 90 -35.94 -28.52 -14.28
CA LYS A 90 -37.36 -28.89 -14.03
C LYS A 90 -37.91 -29.95 -14.96
N LYS A 91 -37.17 -30.36 -16.01
CA LYS A 91 -37.65 -31.37 -16.98
C LYS A 91 -36.73 -32.59 -17.10
N SER A 92 -35.49 -32.54 -16.61
CA SER A 92 -34.51 -33.63 -16.78
C SER A 92 -34.75 -34.80 -15.83
N GLU A 93 -35.09 -34.53 -14.56
CA GLU A 93 -35.31 -35.55 -13.52
C GLU A 93 -36.50 -36.45 -13.86
N ASP A 94 -37.61 -35.85 -14.30
CA ASP A 94 -38.81 -36.58 -14.74
C ASP A 94 -38.52 -37.46 -15.97
N ARG A 95 -37.59 -37.04 -16.85
CA ARG A 95 -37.31 -37.74 -18.11
C ARG A 95 -36.52 -39.03 -17.87
N PHE A 96 -35.56 -39.00 -16.95
CA PHE A 96 -34.80 -40.19 -16.56
C PHE A 96 -35.69 -41.21 -15.83
N LEU A 97 -36.45 -40.77 -14.81
CA LEU A 97 -37.34 -41.65 -14.06
C LEU A 97 -38.40 -42.30 -14.98
N MET A 98 -38.99 -41.51 -15.87
CA MET A 98 -39.99 -42.00 -16.81
C MET A 98 -39.41 -42.96 -17.85
N SER A 99 -38.16 -42.77 -18.26
CA SER A 99 -37.46 -43.72 -19.16
C SER A 99 -37.18 -45.07 -18.50
N TYR A 100 -36.99 -45.09 -17.18
CA TYR A 100 -36.66 -46.30 -16.43
C TYR A 100 -37.91 -47.14 -16.09
N ILE A 101 -39.09 -46.50 -15.99
CA ILE A 101 -40.34 -47.11 -15.52
C ILE A 101 -41.24 -47.57 -16.68
N LYS A 102 -41.23 -46.85 -17.81
CA LYS A 102 -41.99 -47.21 -19.04
C LYS A 102 -41.81 -48.67 -19.51
N PRO A 103 -40.62 -49.28 -19.48
CA PRO A 103 -40.44 -50.65 -19.94
C PRO A 103 -40.95 -51.71 -18.96
N ARG A 104 -41.23 -51.34 -17.70
CA ARG A 104 -41.46 -52.26 -16.58
C ARG A 104 -42.88 -52.21 -16.03
N THR A 105 -43.74 -51.37 -16.59
CA THR A 105 -45.14 -51.22 -16.16
C THR A 105 -46.06 -51.13 -17.39
N PRO A 106 -47.17 -51.88 -17.45
CA PRO A 106 -48.07 -51.91 -18.61
C PRO A 106 -49.12 -50.78 -18.61
N VAL A 107 -48.94 -49.74 -17.78
CA VAL A 107 -49.96 -48.69 -17.54
C VAL A 107 -49.73 -47.47 -18.44
N ILE A 108 -50.83 -46.87 -18.89
CA ILE A 108 -50.88 -45.73 -19.82
C ILE A 108 -50.05 -44.55 -19.28
N PRO A 109 -49.10 -43.99 -20.06
CA PRO A 109 -48.11 -43.03 -19.56
C PRO A 109 -48.66 -41.74 -18.92
N GLU A 110 -49.86 -41.31 -19.30
CA GLU A 110 -50.45 -40.05 -18.84
C GLU A 110 -50.93 -40.13 -17.39
N GLU A 111 -51.51 -41.26 -16.98
CA GLU A 111 -52.05 -41.46 -15.63
C GLU A 111 -50.93 -41.56 -14.58
N LEU A 112 -49.80 -42.16 -14.97
CA LEU A 112 -48.60 -42.26 -14.13
C LEU A 112 -48.02 -40.87 -13.80
N THR A 113 -47.98 -39.95 -14.76
CA THR A 113 -47.45 -38.59 -14.51
C THR A 113 -48.28 -37.81 -13.49
N VAL A 114 -49.59 -38.04 -13.44
CA VAL A 114 -50.50 -37.43 -12.48
C VAL A 114 -50.29 -38.04 -11.09
N LEU A 115 -50.13 -39.37 -11.01
CA LEU A 115 -49.84 -40.07 -9.76
C LEU A 115 -48.46 -39.72 -9.18
N PHE A 116 -47.44 -39.54 -10.02
CA PHE A 116 -46.11 -39.09 -9.57
C PHE A 116 -46.17 -37.70 -8.92
N LYS A 117 -46.88 -36.75 -9.54
CA LYS A 117 -47.06 -35.40 -8.98
C LYS A 117 -47.84 -35.40 -7.66
N LYS A 118 -48.77 -36.35 -7.50
CA LYS A 118 -49.63 -36.45 -6.32
C LYS A 118 -48.94 -37.16 -5.14
N ASN A 119 -48.11 -38.18 -5.41
CA ASN A 119 -47.56 -39.05 -4.37
C ASN A 119 -46.07 -38.82 -4.08
N PHE A 120 -45.31 -38.20 -4.99
CA PHE A 120 -43.93 -37.78 -4.72
C PHE A 120 -43.86 -36.28 -4.44
N THR A 121 -44.29 -35.88 -3.25
CA THR A 121 -43.89 -34.58 -2.69
C THR A 121 -42.46 -34.64 -2.17
N LEU A 122 -41.50 -35.08 -2.99
CA LEU A 122 -40.10 -34.71 -2.79
C LEU A 122 -39.96 -33.26 -3.28
N ARG A 123 -40.64 -32.35 -2.58
CA ARG A 123 -40.23 -30.96 -2.59
C ARG A 123 -38.79 -31.01 -2.11
N VAL A 124 -37.86 -30.70 -3.00
CA VAL A 124 -36.54 -30.22 -2.64
C VAL A 124 -36.81 -29.03 -1.72
N GLY A 125 -36.97 -29.30 -0.43
CA GLY A 125 -36.86 -28.31 0.59
C GLY A 125 -35.49 -27.74 0.32
N ARG A 126 -35.43 -26.49 -0.16
CA ARG A 126 -34.16 -25.76 -0.24
C ARG A 126 -33.47 -26.09 1.07
N PRO A 127 -32.26 -26.68 1.08
CA PRO A 127 -31.63 -27.06 2.34
C PRO A 127 -31.72 -25.81 3.19
N ALA A 128 -32.46 -25.88 4.29
CA ALA A 128 -32.62 -24.74 5.18
C ALA A 128 -31.18 -24.33 5.44
N LYS A 129 -30.79 -23.13 4.97
CA LYS A 129 -29.40 -22.67 5.08
C LYS A 129 -29.07 -22.85 6.55
N GLU A 130 -28.30 -23.88 6.88
CA GLU A 130 -27.78 -24.01 8.22
C GLU A 130 -27.07 -22.69 8.42
N ASN A 131 -27.54 -21.93 9.40
CA ASN A 131 -26.88 -20.73 9.85
C ASN A 131 -25.52 -21.19 10.40
N LYS A 132 -24.56 -21.48 9.51
CA LYS A 132 -23.15 -21.55 9.83
C LYS A 132 -22.92 -20.25 10.58
N LYS A 133 -22.77 -20.34 11.90
CA LYS A 133 -22.54 -19.21 12.78
C LYS A 133 -21.44 -18.40 12.11
N THR A 134 -21.81 -17.31 11.45
CA THR A 134 -20.85 -16.48 10.73
C THR A 134 -19.86 -16.07 11.80
N ARG A 135 -18.63 -16.62 11.70
CA ARG A 135 -17.55 -16.47 12.67
C ARG A 135 -17.67 -15.09 13.28
N THR A 136 -18.13 -15.00 14.54
CA THR A 136 -18.50 -13.73 15.16
C THR A 136 -17.29 -12.83 15.05
N ARG A 137 -17.34 -11.86 14.12
CA ARG A 137 -16.24 -10.93 13.93
C ARG A 137 -16.02 -10.31 15.30
N LYS A 138 -14.77 -10.36 15.79
CA LYS A 138 -14.40 -9.73 17.06
C LYS A 138 -15.02 -8.33 17.04
N LYS A 139 -15.92 -8.03 17.99
CA LYS A 139 -16.64 -6.76 18.01
C LYS A 139 -15.59 -5.65 18.03
N ALA A 140 -15.55 -4.84 16.97
CA ALA A 140 -14.68 -3.67 16.97
C ALA A 140 -15.11 -2.77 18.13
N LEU A 141 -14.14 -2.20 18.82
CA LEU A 141 -14.41 -1.34 19.97
C LEU A 141 -15.45 -0.26 19.62
N THR A 142 -16.40 -0.05 20.52
CA THR A 142 -17.41 1.00 20.35
C THR A 142 -16.74 2.38 20.35
N SER A 143 -17.42 3.40 19.80
CA SER A 143 -16.90 4.76 19.86
C SER A 143 -16.70 5.25 21.30
N ILE A 144 -17.45 4.73 22.27
CA ILE A 144 -17.33 5.09 23.68
C ILE A 144 -16.06 4.46 24.27
N GLU A 145 -15.83 3.17 24.03
CA GLU A 145 -14.60 2.48 24.44
C GLU A 145 -13.35 3.15 23.85
N LYS A 146 -13.35 3.48 22.56
CA LYS A 146 -12.24 4.19 21.91
C LYS A 146 -11.96 5.56 22.52
N ARG A 147 -13.00 6.29 22.94
CA ARG A 147 -12.86 7.58 23.63
C ARG A 147 -12.31 7.40 25.05
N LYS A 148 -12.77 6.39 25.78
CA LYS A 148 -12.28 6.05 27.14
C LYS A 148 -10.79 5.71 27.13
N LEU A 149 -10.35 4.98 26.10
CA LEU A 149 -8.94 4.61 25.90
C LEU A 149 -8.08 5.72 25.28
N GLY A 150 -8.68 6.82 24.80
CA GLY A 150 -7.93 7.97 24.29
C GLY A 150 -7.18 7.74 22.97
N LEU A 151 -7.49 6.70 22.18
CA LEU A 151 -6.71 6.30 20.98
C LEU A 151 -6.46 7.44 19.97
N HIS A 152 -7.38 8.40 19.90
CA HIS A 152 -7.34 9.51 18.94
C HIS A 152 -6.92 10.84 19.57
N LYS A 153 -6.33 10.82 20.77
CA LYS A 153 -5.81 12.01 21.46
C LYS A 153 -4.29 11.88 21.57
N LEU A 154 -3.59 12.88 21.05
CA LEU A 154 -2.16 13.01 21.31
C LEU A 154 -1.94 13.62 22.70
N PRO A 155 -0.95 13.14 23.47
CA PRO A 155 -0.53 13.83 24.68
C PRO A 155 0.02 15.21 24.31
N LYS A 156 -0.43 16.25 25.02
CA LYS A 156 0.05 17.62 24.79
C LYS A 156 1.46 17.87 25.32
N ILE A 157 1.90 17.04 26.27
CA ILE A 157 3.15 17.19 27.01
C ILE A 157 4.05 16.01 26.64
N GLY A 158 5.31 16.32 26.29
CA GLY A 158 6.35 15.31 26.03
C GLY A 158 6.69 15.09 24.55
N ILE A 159 5.91 15.61 23.61
CA ILE A 159 6.26 15.58 22.18
C ILE A 159 7.19 16.76 21.89
N LYS A 160 8.46 16.47 21.64
CA LYS A 160 9.46 17.47 21.24
C LYS A 160 9.46 17.65 19.73
N TYR A 161 9.63 18.87 19.26
CA TYR A 161 9.74 19.23 17.85
C TYR A 161 10.84 18.43 17.14
N LYS A 162 12.00 18.28 17.79
CA LYS A 162 13.14 17.49 17.26
C LYS A 162 12.79 16.04 16.96
N ALA A 163 11.90 15.42 17.75
CA ALA A 163 11.47 14.04 17.51
C ALA A 163 10.60 13.90 16.25
N CYS A 164 9.95 15.00 15.82
CA CYS A 164 9.12 15.02 14.62
C CYS A 164 9.91 15.42 13.35
N ALA A 165 11.19 15.78 13.46
CA ALA A 165 12.01 16.15 12.29
C ALA A 165 12.16 15.00 11.27
N PRO A 166 12.42 13.73 11.67
CA PRO A 166 12.49 12.61 10.72
C PRO A 166 11.15 12.36 10.00
N LEU A 167 10.03 12.63 10.67
CA LEU A 167 8.69 12.52 10.06
C LEU A 167 8.51 13.54 8.94
N HIS A 168 9.06 14.75 9.10
CA HIS A 168 9.05 15.76 8.05
C HIS A 168 9.91 15.35 6.84
N GLN A 169 11.11 14.80 7.08
CA GLN A 169 11.97 14.32 6.00
C GLN A 169 11.29 13.24 5.15
N LEU A 170 10.69 12.24 5.80
CA LEU A 170 9.91 11.19 5.11
C LEU A 170 8.78 11.79 4.27
N TRP A 171 8.10 12.81 4.80
CA TRP A 171 7.00 13.47 4.10
C TRP A 171 7.47 14.25 2.87
N VAL A 172 8.65 14.89 2.93
CA VAL A 172 9.26 15.58 1.78
C VAL A 172 9.56 14.57 0.67
N GLU A 173 10.24 13.48 0.98
CA GLU A 173 10.56 12.41 0.02
C GLU A 173 9.29 11.80 -0.59
N TYR A 174 8.25 11.59 0.22
CA TYR A 174 6.94 11.14 -0.24
C TYR A 174 6.33 12.12 -1.24
N MET A 175 6.28 13.42 -0.90
CA MET A 175 5.64 14.42 -1.76
C MET A 175 6.39 14.67 -3.06
N GLU A 176 7.73 14.63 -3.04
CA GLU A 176 8.56 14.77 -4.25
C GLU A 176 8.26 13.64 -5.24
N ASN A 177 8.24 12.39 -4.75
CA ASN A 177 7.91 11.21 -5.56
C ASN A 177 6.45 11.21 -6.02
N PHE A 178 5.52 11.69 -5.18
CA PHE A 178 4.09 11.64 -5.47
C PHE A 178 3.64 12.72 -6.48
N LEU A 179 4.24 13.90 -6.42
CA LEU A 179 3.85 15.04 -7.26
C LEU A 179 4.58 15.07 -8.61
N GLU A 180 5.73 14.40 -8.76
CA GLU A 180 6.52 14.34 -10.01
C GLU A 180 6.65 15.72 -10.66
N LEU A 181 7.09 16.71 -9.88
CA LEU A 181 6.95 18.13 -10.24
C LEU A 181 7.68 18.50 -11.54
N GLU A 182 8.77 17.83 -11.88
CA GLU A 182 9.51 18.07 -13.13
C GLU A 182 8.72 17.69 -14.39
N ASN A 183 7.83 16.69 -14.29
CA ASN A 183 7.00 16.24 -15.40
C ASN A 183 5.65 17.00 -15.46
N SER A 184 5.11 17.38 -14.31
CA SER A 184 3.77 17.99 -14.19
C SER A 184 3.70 19.47 -14.53
N THR A 185 4.84 20.18 -14.59
CA THR A 185 4.89 21.64 -14.83
C THR A 185 4.72 22.04 -16.29
N LYS A 186 4.77 21.06 -17.20
CA LYS A 186 4.47 21.23 -18.63
C LYS A 186 2.96 21.34 -18.86
N GLY A 187 2.38 22.49 -18.47
CA GLY A 187 1.11 23.06 -18.95
C GLY A 187 -0.20 22.25 -18.79
N ALA A 188 -0.27 21.04 -19.32
CA ALA A 188 -1.48 20.23 -19.49
C ALA A 188 -1.92 19.45 -18.24
N ASN A 189 -1.05 19.30 -17.23
CA ASN A 189 -1.28 18.40 -16.08
C ASN A 189 -1.61 19.12 -14.76
N LYS A 190 -1.91 20.43 -14.77
CA LYS A 190 -2.20 21.19 -13.54
C LYS A 190 -3.40 20.64 -12.77
N ASP A 191 -4.46 20.23 -13.47
CA ASP A 191 -5.64 19.64 -12.83
C ASP A 191 -5.35 18.30 -12.15
N LEU A 192 -4.50 17.47 -12.76
CA LEU A 192 -4.03 16.22 -12.18
C LEU A 192 -3.16 16.49 -10.95
N LEU A 193 -2.29 17.49 -11.01
CA LEU A 193 -1.48 17.92 -9.87
C LEU A 193 -2.36 18.35 -8.69
N TYR A 194 -3.37 19.20 -8.93
CA TYR A 194 -4.30 19.62 -7.87
C TYR A 194 -5.10 18.44 -7.30
N GLN A 195 -5.49 17.46 -8.13
CA GLN A 195 -6.15 16.25 -7.66
C GLN A 195 -5.23 15.36 -6.82
N ARG A 196 -3.94 15.25 -7.18
CA ARG A 196 -2.93 14.54 -6.38
C ARG A 196 -2.78 15.24 -5.03
N ILE A 197 -2.51 16.54 -5.01
CA ILE A 197 -2.40 17.35 -3.78
C ILE A 197 -3.65 17.21 -2.90
N ALA A 198 -4.84 17.26 -3.48
CA ALA A 198 -6.09 17.10 -2.75
C ALA A 198 -6.24 15.71 -2.12
N LYS A 199 -5.63 14.66 -2.68
CA LYS A 199 -5.68 13.28 -2.16
C LYS A 199 -4.52 12.91 -1.24
N ALA A 200 -3.44 13.68 -1.27
CA ALA A 200 -2.23 13.41 -0.51
C ALA A 200 -2.45 13.41 1.01
N ASP A 201 -1.51 12.79 1.72
CA ASP A 201 -1.45 12.85 3.19
C ASP A 201 -0.57 14.01 3.66
N TYR A 202 -0.99 14.66 4.74
CA TYR A 202 -0.33 15.84 5.30
C TYR A 202 0.29 15.61 6.67
N HIS A 203 0.35 14.36 7.14
CA HIS A 203 1.08 13.99 8.34
C HIS A 203 2.59 14.16 8.09
N GLY A 204 3.28 14.95 8.92
CA GLY A 204 4.68 15.31 8.69
C GLY A 204 4.88 16.57 7.82
N CYS A 205 3.81 17.16 7.31
CA CYS A 205 3.92 18.39 6.54
C CYS A 205 4.29 19.58 7.44
N LEU A 206 5.31 20.35 7.06
CA LEU A 206 5.63 21.64 7.67
C LEU A 206 4.72 22.71 7.06
N VAL A 207 3.75 23.18 7.86
CA VAL A 207 2.74 24.14 7.41
C VAL A 207 2.86 25.47 8.15
N MET A 208 2.43 26.53 7.49
CA MET A 208 2.27 27.87 8.05
C MET A 208 0.84 28.36 7.84
N VAL A 209 0.23 28.94 8.86
CA VAL A 209 -1.08 29.58 8.71
C VAL A 209 -0.89 30.97 8.12
N THR A 210 -1.29 31.16 6.86
CA THR A 210 -1.19 32.48 6.20
C THR A 210 -2.39 33.35 6.50
N ARG A 211 -3.60 32.77 6.51
CA ARG A 211 -4.85 33.49 6.78
C ARG A 211 -5.73 32.63 7.65
N SER A 212 -6.42 33.24 8.61
CA SER A 212 -7.45 32.60 9.41
C SER A 212 -8.44 33.66 9.85
N LYS A 213 -9.69 33.26 10.07
CA LYS A 213 -10.70 34.11 10.72
C LYS A 213 -10.30 34.54 12.13
N CYS A 214 -9.53 33.69 12.83
CA CYS A 214 -8.99 33.99 14.15
C CYS A 214 -7.54 34.50 14.02
N PRO A 215 -7.25 35.77 14.34
CA PRO A 215 -5.90 36.33 14.20
C PRO A 215 -4.83 35.60 15.01
N SER A 216 -5.19 34.99 16.15
CA SER A 216 -4.27 34.25 17.01
C SER A 216 -3.60 33.04 16.35
N TYR A 217 -4.16 32.52 15.26
CA TYR A 217 -3.55 31.40 14.53
C TYR A 217 -2.61 31.85 13.42
N ILE A 218 -2.75 33.08 12.94
CA ILE A 218 -1.97 33.60 11.81
C ILE A 218 -0.48 33.62 12.16
N GLY A 219 0.36 33.19 11.23
CA GLY A 219 1.81 33.12 11.42
C GLY A 219 2.30 31.89 12.19
N THR A 220 1.39 31.05 12.69
CA THR A 220 1.81 29.81 13.36
C THR A 220 2.41 28.85 12.34
N LYS A 221 3.65 28.44 12.58
CA LYS A 221 4.42 27.49 11.76
C LYS A 221 4.70 26.23 12.58
N GLY A 222 4.56 25.06 11.97
CA GLY A 222 4.84 23.80 12.66
C GLY A 222 4.60 22.56 11.80
N ILE A 223 5.06 21.42 12.29
CA ILE A 223 4.90 20.11 11.64
C ILE A 223 3.55 19.52 12.05
N ILE A 224 2.75 19.05 11.11
CA ILE A 224 1.49 18.35 11.42
C ILE A 224 1.81 16.96 11.98
N VAL A 225 1.42 16.70 13.22
CA VAL A 225 1.56 15.37 13.84
C VAL A 225 0.29 14.55 13.61
N LEU A 226 -0.87 15.15 13.88
CA LEU A 226 -2.17 14.49 13.71
C LEU A 226 -3.12 15.35 12.88
N GLU A 227 -3.58 14.75 11.80
CA GLU A 227 -4.69 15.26 11.01
C GLU A 227 -6.00 14.57 11.45
N THR A 228 -7.01 15.37 11.77
CA THR A 228 -8.39 14.88 11.98
C THR A 228 -9.30 15.37 10.86
N LYS A 229 -10.61 15.07 10.93
CA LYS A 229 -11.57 15.56 9.95
C LYS A 229 -11.56 17.09 9.83
N ASN A 230 -11.52 17.80 10.97
CA ASN A 230 -11.75 19.24 11.03
C ASN A 230 -10.57 20.03 11.55
N THR A 231 -9.53 19.38 12.11
CA THR A 231 -8.42 20.07 12.76
C THR A 231 -7.08 19.49 12.34
N PHE A 232 -6.06 20.34 12.37
CA PHE A 232 -4.65 19.96 12.33
C PHE A 232 -4.06 20.16 13.72
N GLN A 233 -3.35 19.15 14.23
CA GLN A 233 -2.53 19.29 15.42
C GLN A 233 -1.09 19.46 14.97
N ILE A 234 -0.54 20.65 15.19
CA ILE A 234 0.80 21.02 14.78
C ILE A 234 1.72 21.16 15.99
N ILE A 235 2.95 20.69 15.85
CA ILE A 235 4.02 20.96 16.81
C ILE A 235 4.82 22.17 16.31
N CYS A 236 4.87 23.21 17.14
CA CYS A 236 5.67 24.41 16.86
C CYS A 236 7.12 24.21 17.33
N GLU A 237 8.00 25.11 16.90
CA GLU A 237 9.41 25.15 17.35
C GLU A 237 9.52 25.37 18.88
N ASP A 238 8.48 25.92 19.52
CA ASP A 238 8.34 26.09 20.98
C ASP A 238 8.09 24.77 21.76
N ASP A 239 8.14 23.60 21.10
CA ASP A 239 7.73 22.30 21.64
C ASP A 239 6.26 22.25 22.12
N GLN A 240 5.44 23.23 21.70
CA GLN A 240 4.02 23.32 22.05
C GLN A 240 3.13 22.74 20.95
N LEU A 241 2.23 21.81 21.32
CA LEU A 241 1.23 21.25 20.42
C LEU A 241 0.01 22.19 20.32
N ARG A 242 -0.22 22.78 19.15
CA ARG A 242 -1.35 23.66 18.86
C ARG A 242 -2.37 22.95 17.97
N ILE A 243 -3.66 23.10 18.29
CA ILE A 243 -4.77 22.53 17.51
C ILE A 243 -5.42 23.64 16.72
N ILE A 244 -5.30 23.59 15.39
CA ILE A 244 -5.83 24.61 14.49
C ILE A 244 -7.04 24.04 13.72
N PRO A 245 -8.19 24.72 13.72
CA PRO A 245 -9.32 24.33 12.88
C PRO A 245 -9.00 24.54 11.40
N LYS A 246 -9.40 23.60 10.56
CA LYS A 246 -9.30 23.73 9.10
C LYS A 246 -10.32 24.70 8.53
N ARG A 247 -11.46 24.85 9.22
CA ARG A 247 -12.49 25.81 8.82
C ARG A 247 -11.91 27.24 8.86
N ASP A 248 -12.22 28.02 7.83
CA ASP A 248 -11.88 29.44 7.70
C ASP A 248 -10.39 29.72 7.94
N SER A 249 -9.54 28.78 7.50
CA SER A 249 -8.09 28.87 7.61
C SER A 249 -7.41 28.44 6.31
N VAL A 250 -6.35 29.15 5.95
CA VAL A 250 -5.50 28.91 4.78
C VAL A 250 -4.10 28.58 5.25
N PHE A 251 -3.60 27.45 4.79
CA PHE A 251 -2.29 26.92 5.13
C PHE A 251 -1.37 27.03 3.91
N THR A 252 -0.12 27.36 4.13
CA THR A 252 0.94 27.29 3.11
C THR A 252 1.97 26.27 3.52
N PHE A 253 2.51 25.56 2.54
CA PHE A 253 3.63 24.65 2.73
C PHE A 253 4.55 24.70 1.51
N ASN A 254 5.81 24.36 1.73
CA ASN A 254 6.84 24.37 0.71
C ASN A 254 7.32 22.95 0.44
N VAL A 255 7.46 22.60 -0.84
CA VAL A 255 8.07 21.35 -1.30
C VAL A 255 9.10 21.71 -2.35
N SER A 256 10.37 21.43 -2.06
CA SER A 256 11.53 21.78 -2.89
C SER A 256 11.53 23.28 -3.30
N LYS A 257 11.15 23.62 -4.53
CA LYS A 257 11.10 24.99 -5.08
C LYS A 257 9.68 25.57 -5.16
N TRP A 258 8.66 24.80 -4.79
CA TRP A 258 7.27 25.13 -5.00
C TRP A 258 6.57 25.45 -3.68
N THR A 259 5.76 26.50 -3.69
CA THR A 259 4.91 26.89 -2.56
C THR A 259 3.46 26.60 -2.91
N PHE A 260 2.81 25.78 -2.08
CA PHE A 260 1.41 25.41 -2.26
C PHE A 260 0.55 26.08 -1.19
N THR A 261 -0.64 26.52 -1.62
CA THR A 261 -1.67 27.08 -0.74
C THR A 261 -2.82 26.11 -0.61
N LEU A 262 -3.17 25.76 0.63
CA LEU A 262 -4.20 24.83 0.98
C LEU A 262 -5.36 25.53 1.68
N PHE A 263 -6.53 25.51 1.06
CA PHE A 263 -7.75 26.03 1.64
C PHE A 263 -8.37 25.00 2.58
N GLY A 264 -8.36 25.28 3.88
CA GLY A 264 -8.83 24.33 4.88
C GLY A 264 -10.33 24.02 4.78
N ASN A 265 -11.15 24.94 4.23
CA ASN A 265 -12.57 24.71 3.95
C ASN A 265 -12.81 23.51 3.03
N HIS A 266 -11.88 23.22 2.11
CA HIS A 266 -11.93 22.07 1.21
C HIS A 266 -11.34 20.78 1.82
N MET A 267 -10.64 20.89 2.96
CA MET A 267 -9.92 19.80 3.63
C MET A 267 -10.64 19.25 4.87
N ASN A 268 -11.93 19.57 5.02
CA ASN A 268 -12.81 19.12 6.11
C ASN A 268 -13.27 17.64 5.95
N ILE A 269 -12.34 16.76 5.58
CA ILE A 269 -12.53 15.33 5.32
C ILE A 269 -11.43 14.58 6.08
N ARG A 270 -11.71 13.35 6.53
CA ARG A 270 -10.69 12.52 7.16
C ARG A 270 -9.65 12.07 6.12
N PRO A 271 -8.36 11.97 6.46
CA PRO A 271 -7.31 11.52 5.52
C PRO A 271 -7.67 10.22 4.80
N SER A 272 -8.15 9.22 5.56
CA SER A 272 -8.57 7.92 5.03
C SER A 272 -9.71 7.99 4.03
N GLU A 273 -10.64 8.93 4.19
CA GLU A 273 -11.76 9.14 3.27
C GLU A 273 -11.36 9.98 2.05
N ARG A 274 -10.30 10.78 2.19
CA ARG A 274 -9.83 11.74 1.19
C ARG A 274 -9.25 11.06 -0.05
N ALA A 275 -8.42 10.04 0.15
CA ALA A 275 -7.75 9.32 -0.94
C ALA A 275 -8.75 8.68 -1.93
N ALA A 276 -9.86 8.14 -1.41
CA ALA A 276 -10.89 7.48 -2.22
C ALA A 276 -11.92 8.45 -2.84
N ARG A 277 -11.94 9.71 -2.40
CA ARG A 277 -13.00 10.64 -2.77
C ARG A 277 -12.72 11.31 -4.11
N LYS A 278 -13.77 11.41 -4.94
CA LYS A 278 -13.76 12.24 -6.14
C LYS A 278 -14.07 13.69 -5.75
N PHE A 279 -13.08 14.56 -5.88
CA PHE A 279 -13.26 15.99 -5.65
C PHE A 279 -14.06 16.61 -6.80
N LYS A 280 -14.97 17.51 -6.44
CA LYS A 280 -15.73 18.36 -7.38
C LYS A 280 -15.28 19.80 -7.16
N SER A 281 -15.22 20.59 -8.23
CA SER A 281 -14.94 22.02 -8.13
C SER A 281 -16.02 22.70 -7.27
N LYS A 282 -15.58 23.58 -6.38
CA LYS A 282 -16.44 24.46 -5.60
C LYS A 282 -15.95 25.90 -5.80
N PRO A 283 -16.84 26.83 -6.17
CA PRO A 283 -16.44 28.20 -6.49
C PRO A 283 -16.17 29.07 -5.25
N THR A 284 -16.67 28.70 -4.07
CA THR A 284 -16.64 29.57 -2.89
C THR A 284 -15.38 29.33 -2.04
N ILE A 285 -14.52 30.35 -1.98
CA ILE A 285 -13.37 30.46 -1.06
C ILE A 285 -13.62 31.58 -0.05
N ASP A 286 -14.74 31.49 0.68
CA ASP A 286 -14.99 32.41 1.79
C ASP A 286 -14.09 32.06 2.98
N LEU A 287 -13.59 33.11 3.62
CA LEU A 287 -12.80 33.12 4.86
C LEU A 287 -13.60 33.79 5.97
#